data_AF-A0A1B7W6L8-F1
#
_entry.id   AF-A0A1B7W6L8-F1
#
_cell.length_a   1.000
_cell.length_b   1.000
_cell.length_c   1.000
_cell.angle_alpha   90.00
_cell.angle_beta   90.00
_cell.angle_gamma   90.00
#
_symmetry.space_group_name_H-M   'P 1'
#
loop_
_entity.id
_entity.type
_entity.pdbx_description
1 polymer ?
#
loop_
_entity_poly.entity_id
_entity_poly.type
_entity_poly.pdbx_seq_one_letter_code
_entity_poly.pdbx_strand_id
1 'polypeptide(L)' 'GWENGYRIYGTLLHLDLIDGKVWIQHDGTEEGVANDLVAAGISKGHIILGFKSPEVRKYTEFAVSEVKSNCKTQIE' A
#
# COMPACT_ATOMS: atom_id res chain seq x y z
N GLY A 1 15.46 16.84 7.80
CA GLY A 1 16.36 18.01 7.73
C GLY A 1 17.51 17.83 8.70
N TRP A 2 17.95 18.90 9.35
CA TRP A 2 18.87 18.83 10.49
C TRP A 2 18.21 19.51 11.68
N GLU A 3 18.33 18.94 12.86
CA GLU A 3 17.81 19.49 14.10
C GLU A 3 18.83 19.26 15.21
N ASN A 4 19.28 20.31 15.90
CA ASN A 4 20.26 20.25 16.98
C ASN A 4 21.54 19.44 16.65
N GLY A 5 22.01 19.53 15.40
CA GLY A 5 23.19 18.79 14.93
C GLY A 5 22.93 17.33 14.55
N TYR A 6 21.69 16.84 14.66
CA TYR A 6 21.30 15.49 14.25
C TYR A 6 20.64 15.52 12.87
N ARG A 7 21.02 14.56 12.02
CA ARG A 7 20.36 14.34 10.73
C ARG A 7 19.00 13.68 10.97
N ILE A 8 17.92 14.39 10.65
CA ILE A 8 16.58 13.84 10.64
C ILE A 8 16.23 13.42 9.21
N TYR A 9 16.05 12.13 8.99
CA TYR A 9 15.72 11.55 7.69
C TYR A 9 14.82 10.34 7.87
N GLY A 10 13.76 10.27 7.07
CA GLY A 10 12.81 9.19 7.05
C GLY A 10 11.75 9.47 5.99
N THR A 11 11.21 8.40 5.41
CA THR A 11 10.05 8.49 4.52
C THR A 11 8.82 8.73 5.39
N LEU A 12 8.09 9.83 5.17
CA LEU A 12 6.82 10.05 5.87
C LEU A 12 5.68 9.33 5.14
N LEU A 13 5.63 9.46 3.82
CA LEU A 13 4.65 8.82 2.95
C LEU A 13 5.36 8.35 1.67
N HIS A 14 5.06 7.13 1.22
CA HIS A 14 5.47 6.62 -0.09
C HIS A 14 4.29 5.92 -0.73
N LEU A 15 3.81 6.51 -1.82
CA LEU A 15 2.73 5.99 -2.65
C LEU A 15 3.24 5.66 -4.05
N ASP A 16 2.84 4.51 -4.60
CA ASP A 16 3.01 4.19 -6.02
C ASP A 16 1.64 4.11 -6.71
N LEU A 17 1.59 4.39 -8.01
CA LEU A 17 0.43 4.12 -8.85
C LEU A 17 0.77 2.96 -9.79
N ILE A 18 0.21 1.78 -9.53
CA ILE A 18 0.51 0.55 -10.26
C ILE A 18 -0.82 -0.08 -10.68
N ASP A 19 -0.97 -0.37 -11.97
CA ASP A 19 -2.17 -0.97 -12.57
C ASP A 19 -3.47 -0.23 -12.21
N GLY A 20 -3.42 1.11 -12.16
CA GLY A 20 -4.58 1.95 -11.83
C GLY A 20 -5.02 1.87 -10.37
N LYS A 21 -4.17 1.34 -9.48
CA LYS A 21 -4.38 1.28 -8.03
C LYS A 21 -3.31 2.06 -7.30
N VAL A 22 -3.70 2.70 -6.20
CA VAL A 22 -2.80 3.40 -5.29
C VAL A 22 -2.20 2.39 -4.31
N TRP A 23 -0.88 2.28 -4.31
CA TRP A 23 -0.14 1.40 -3.40
C TRP A 23 0.50 2.24 -2.30
N ILE A 24 0.09 1.99 -1.06
CA ILE A 24 0.70 2.62 0.12
C ILE A 24 1.90 1.76 0.55
N GLN A 25 3.11 2.16 0.17
CA GLN A 25 4.34 1.44 0.48
C GLN A 25 4.88 1.78 1.87
N HIS A 26 4.67 3.03 2.30
CA HIS A 26 4.97 3.48 3.64
C HIS A 26 3.98 4.55 4.08
N ASP A 27 3.57 4.46 5.34
CA ASP A 27 2.70 5.44 5.98
C ASP A 27 3.16 5.69 7.43
N GLY A 28 3.73 6.87 7.65
CA GLY A 28 4.18 7.35 8.95
C GLY A 28 3.19 8.28 9.65
N THR A 29 1.94 8.36 9.16
CA THR A 29 0.88 9.16 9.79
C THR A 29 0.11 8.33 10.83
N GLU A 30 -0.47 8.99 11.84
CA GLU A 30 -1.23 8.33 12.90
C GLU A 30 -2.61 7.84 12.40
N GLU A 31 -3.32 8.70 11.68
CA GLU A 31 -4.66 8.43 11.15
C GLU A 31 -4.65 7.51 9.91
N GLY A 32 -3.53 7.47 9.20
CA GLY A 32 -3.33 6.66 8.00
C GLY A 32 -3.88 7.29 6.73
N VAL A 33 -3.02 7.48 5.72
CA VAL A 33 -3.36 8.09 4.42
C VAL A 33 -4.42 7.30 3.65
N ALA A 34 -4.58 6.00 3.95
CA ALA A 34 -5.62 5.18 3.35
C ALA A 34 -7.03 5.71 3.64
N ASN A 35 -7.26 6.24 4.84
CA ASN A 35 -8.55 6.81 5.24
C ASN A 35 -8.82 8.13 4.51
N ASP A 36 -7.80 8.97 4.37
CA ASP A 36 -7.89 10.23 3.62
C ASP A 36 -8.23 9.99 2.15
N LEU A 37 -7.63 8.97 1.52
CA LEU A 37 -7.94 8.62 0.13
C LEU A 37 -9.39 8.16 -0.03
N VAL A 38 -9.92 7.42 0.94
CA VAL A 38 -11.33 7.01 0.96
C VAL A 38 -12.24 8.23 1.14
N ALA A 39 -11.91 9.14 2.06
CA ALA A 39 -12.65 10.38 2.27
C ALA A 39 -12.64 11.29 1.01
N ALA A 40 -11.54 11.26 0.25
CA ALA A 40 -11.41 11.94 -1.04
C ALA A 40 -12.16 11.25 -2.19
N GLY A 41 -12.82 10.12 -1.95
CA GLY A 41 -13.68 9.42 -2.91
C GLY A 41 -13.02 8.25 -3.64
N ILE A 42 -11.80 7.85 -3.26
CA ILE A 42 -11.17 6.65 -3.84
C ILE A 42 -11.74 5.42 -3.15
N SER A 43 -12.37 4.54 -3.92
CA SER A 43 -12.89 3.27 -3.39
C SER A 43 -11.75 2.43 -2.77
N LYS A 44 -12.02 1.77 -1.65
CA LYS A 44 -11.09 0.85 -0.98
C LYS A 44 -10.54 -0.24 -1.92
N GLY A 45 -11.32 -0.62 -2.94
CA GLY A 45 -10.91 -1.57 -3.99
C GLY A 45 -9.83 -1.06 -4.96
N HIS A 46 -9.51 0.23 -4.92
CA HIS A 46 -8.42 0.86 -5.69
C HIS A 46 -7.19 1.17 -4.83
N ILE A 47 -7.20 0.84 -3.54
CA ILE A 47 -6.11 1.12 -2.61
C ILE A 47 -5.51 -0.21 -2.16
N ILE A 48 -4.20 -0.36 -2.27
CA ILE A 48 -3.45 -1.54 -1.80
C ILE A 48 -2.53 -1.11 -0.66
N LEU A 49 -2.62 -1.81 0.48
CA LEU A 49 -1.68 -1.64 1.59
C LEU A 49 -0.38 -2.40 1.30
N GLY A 50 0.51 -1.77 0.53
CA GLY A 50 1.78 -2.32 0.05
C GLY A 50 2.72 -2.77 1.16
N PHE A 51 2.75 -2.04 2.28
CA PHE A 51 3.54 -2.39 3.47
C PHE A 51 3.08 -3.68 4.18
N LYS A 52 1.86 -4.19 3.92
CA LYS A 52 1.40 -5.49 4.44
C LYS A 52 1.80 -6.60 3.47
N SER A 53 2.17 -7.78 4.01
CA SER A 53 2.48 -8.94 3.17
C SER A 53 1.26 -9.37 2.34
N PRO A 54 1.46 -9.94 1.13
CA PRO A 54 0.36 -10.32 0.24
C PRO A 54 -0.71 -11.20 0.91
N GLU A 55 -0.30 -12.14 1.77
CA GLU A 55 -1.20 -13.05 2.46
C GLU A 55 -2.07 -12.36 3.51
N VAL A 56 -1.59 -11.26 4.10
CA VAL A 56 -2.33 -10.51 5.13
C VAL A 56 -3.33 -9.54 4.51
N ARG A 57 -3.08 -9.05 3.29
CA ARG A 57 -3.95 -8.07 2.60
C ARG A 57 -5.39 -8.56 2.47
N LYS A 58 -5.60 -9.87 2.30
CA LYS A 58 -6.95 -10.48 2.19
C LYS A 58 -7.79 -10.37 3.47
N TYR A 59 -7.17 -10.11 4.61
CA TYR A 59 -7.84 -9.88 5.89
C TYR A 59 -8.06 -8.39 6.18
N THR A 60 -7.73 -7.52 5.21
CA THR A 60 -8.02 -6.10 5.28
C THR A 60 -9.23 -5.77 4.42
N GLU A 61 -9.80 -4.60 4.61
CA GLU A 61 -10.90 -4.08 3.78
C GLU A 61 -10.44 -3.42 2.47
N PHE A 62 -9.13 -3.41 2.21
CA PHE A 62 -8.51 -2.83 1.03
C PHE A 62 -8.23 -3.89 -0.03
N ALA A 63 -7.87 -3.43 -1.22
CA ALA A 63 -7.60 -4.32 -2.34
C ALA A 63 -6.41 -5.25 -2.08
N VAL A 64 -6.51 -6.46 -2.63
CA VAL A 64 -5.40 -7.40 -2.73
C VAL A 64 -4.67 -7.18 -4.05
N SER A 65 -3.35 -7.35 -4.01
CA SER A 65 -2.56 -7.44 -5.24
C SER A 65 -2.82 -8.81 -5.88
N GLU A 66 -3.25 -8.82 -7.13
CA GLU A 66 -3.36 -10.06 -7.89
C GLU A 66 -1.95 -10.59 -8.19
N VAL A 67 -1.54 -11.65 -7.51
CA VAL A 67 -0.42 -12.45 -7.99
C VAL A 67 -0.99 -13.28 -9.15
N LYS A 68 -0.62 -12.94 -10.39
CA LYS A 68 -0.83 -13.87 -11.50
C LYS A 68 0.04 -15.10 -11.22
N SER A 69 -0.52 -16.09 -10.54
CA SER A 69 0.10 -17.40 -10.41
C SER A 69 0.17 -17.98 -11.82
N ASN A 70 1.36 -17.95 -12.41
CA ASN A 70 1.63 -18.63 -13.67
C ASN A 70 1.75 -20.15 -13.49
N CYS A 71 1.41 -20.70 -12.33
CA CYS A 71 1.38 -22.14 -12.13
C CYS A 71 0.06 -22.73 -12.63
N LYS A 72 -0.11 -22.76 -13.95
CA LYS A 72 -0.95 -23.79 -14.56
C LYS A 72 -0.10 -25.05 -14.57
N THR A 73 -0.28 -25.93 -13.59
CA THR A 73 0.12 -27.33 -13.75
C THR A 73 -0.74 -27.88 -14.88
N GLN A 74 -0.20 -27.92 -16.09
CA GLN A 74 -0.75 -28.76 -17.15
C GLN A 74 -0.46 -30.20 -16.73
N ILE A 75 -1.49 -30.88 -16.23
CA ILE A 75 -1.54 -32.34 -16.25
C ILE A 75 -2.67 -32.66 -17.24
N GLU A 76 -2.29 -32.87 -18.49
CA GLU A 76 -2.96 -33.80 -19.41
C GLU A 76 -1.99 -34.95 -19.66
#